data_AF-J0PBL3-F1
#
_entry.id   AF-J0PBL3-F1
#
_cell.length_a   1.000
_cell.length_b   1.000
_cell.length_c   1.000
_cell.angle_alpha   90.00
_cell.angle_beta   90.00
_cell.angle_gamma   90.00
#
_symmetry.space_group_name_H-M   'P 1'
#
loop_
_entity.id
_entity.type
_entity.pdbx_description
1 polymer ?
#
loop_
_entity_poly.entity_id
_entity_poly.type
_entity_poly.pdbx_seq_one_letter_code
_entity_poly.pdbx_strand_id
1 'polypeptide(L)'
;MKPFDIILEARRILDKRIKTLLIFFGLNMVCLSMSFTDKPHLWFWFLVVGCFLVYEWQKKQKDFQSVKSLKFDSVSELEKDLNMGVTNDEWDTIKKLNEKLKIFFNVENAFYIFLLVSYLIVGMRVTLSYR
;
A
#
# COMPACT_ATOMS: atom_id res chain seq x y z
N MET A 1 -23.77 -5.46 15.38
CA MET A 1 -22.76 -4.42 15.06
C MET A 1 -23.36 -3.55 13.97
N LYS A 2 -23.40 -2.22 14.11
CA LYS A 2 -24.10 -1.37 13.12
C LYS A 2 -23.26 -1.20 11.86
N PRO A 3 -23.85 -1.12 10.66
CA PRO A 3 -23.13 -0.88 9.40
C PRO A 3 -22.24 0.37 9.46
N PHE A 4 -22.74 1.41 10.14
CA PHE A 4 -22.01 2.65 10.38
C PHE A 4 -20.68 2.46 11.14
N ASP A 5 -20.66 1.60 12.17
CA ASP A 5 -19.46 1.34 12.96
C ASP A 5 -18.35 0.70 12.09
N ILE A 6 -18.74 -0.20 11.18
CA ILE A 6 -17.84 -0.87 10.23
C ILE A 6 -17.26 0.15 9.23
N ILE A 7 -18.07 1.10 8.74
CA ILE A 7 -17.62 2.16 7.83
C ILE A 7 -16.64 3.12 8.53
N LEU A 8 -16.94 3.52 9.76
CA LEU A 8 -16.08 4.39 10.55
C LEU A 8 -14.72 3.73 10.82
N GLU A 9 -14.73 2.45 11.17
CA GLU A 9 -13.51 1.68 11.40
C GLU A 9 -12.70 1.50 10.11
N ALA A 10 -13.37 1.23 8.97
CA ALA A 10 -12.71 1.16 7.67
C ALA A 10 -12.03 2.48 7.28
N ARG A 11 -12.66 3.65 7.54
CA ARG A 11 -12.04 4.96 7.33
C ARG A 11 -10.82 5.17 8.22
N ARG A 12 -10.90 4.82 9.50
CA ARG A 12 -9.79 4.96 10.44
C ARG A 12 -8.59 4.11 10.03
N ILE A 13 -8.83 2.88 9.56
CA ILE A 13 -7.79 1.99 9.03
C ILE A 13 -7.17 2.60 7.76
N LEU A 14 -7.99 3.13 6.86
CA LEU A 14 -7.51 3.76 5.62
C LEU A 14 -6.61 4.98 5.89
N ASP A 15 -7.02 5.86 6.80
CA ASP A 15 -6.24 7.05 7.17
C ASP A 15 -4.87 6.67 7.76
N LYS A 16 -4.87 5.70 8.70
CA LYS A 16 -3.62 5.15 9.26
C LYS A 16 -2.71 4.56 8.18
N ARG A 17 -3.28 3.89 7.18
CA ARG A 17 -2.53 3.32 6.06
C ARG A 17 -1.95 4.40 5.16
N ILE A 18 -2.71 5.45 4.81
CA ILE A 18 -2.20 6.58 4.03
C ILE A 18 -1.00 7.22 4.72
N LYS A 19 -1.10 7.48 6.03
CA LYS A 19 0.01 8.05 6.81
C LYS A 19 1.23 7.15 6.79
N THR A 20 1.04 5.84 6.95
CA THR A 20 2.14 4.87 6.93
C THR A 20 2.77 4.77 5.54
N LEU A 21 1.97 4.82 4.47
CA LEU A 21 2.45 4.81 3.09
C LEU A 21 3.28 6.06 2.78
N LEU A 22 2.87 7.24 3.24
CA LEU A 22 3.63 8.49 3.06
C LEU A 22 4.99 8.42 3.76
N ILE A 23 5.04 7.87 4.98
CA ILE A 23 6.30 7.66 5.71
C ILE A 23 7.20 6.67 4.95
N PHE A 24 6.63 5.55 4.51
CA PHE A 24 7.34 4.53 3.74
C PHE A 24 7.92 5.09 2.44
N PHE A 25 7.12 5.87 1.70
CA PHE A 25 7.55 6.53 0.48
C PHE A 25 8.67 7.53 0.74
N GLY A 26 8.53 8.37 1.78
CA GLY A 26 9.56 9.33 2.17
C GLY A 26 10.89 8.64 2.51
N LEU A 27 10.86 7.58 3.32
CA LEU A 27 12.06 6.80 3.65
C LEU A 27 12.72 6.17 2.42
N ASN A 28 11.92 5.65 1.48
CA ASN A 28 12.45 5.09 0.23
C ASN A 28 13.06 6.15 -0.67
N MET A 29 12.48 7.35 -0.75
CA MET A 29 13.07 8.45 -1.52
C MET A 29 14.43 8.88 -0.93
N VAL A 30 14.58 8.86 0.40
CA VAL A 30 15.88 9.09 1.06
C VAL A 30 16.86 7.96 0.76
N CYS A 31 16.44 6.70 0.85
CA CYS A 31 17.31 5.56 0.52
C CYS A 31 17.76 5.61 -0.94
N LEU A 32 16.85 5.89 -1.86
CA LEU A 32 17.12 5.98 -3.29
C LEU A 32 18.09 7.14 -3.59
N SER A 33 17.88 8.32 -3.02
CA SER A 33 18.79 9.46 -3.21
C SER A 33 20.18 9.24 -2.62
N MET A 34 20.29 8.61 -1.45
CA MET A 34 21.58 8.18 -0.89
C MET A 34 22.25 7.12 -1.77
N SER A 35 21.45 6.29 -2.45
CA SER A 35 21.90 5.35 -3.49
C SER A 35 22.25 6.03 -4.83
N PHE A 36 22.41 7.35 -4.90
CA PHE A 36 23.08 8.02 -6.02
C PHE A 36 24.40 8.70 -5.61
N THR A 37 24.82 8.57 -4.35
CA THR A 37 26.05 9.18 -3.85
C THR A 37 27.28 8.37 -4.24
N ASP A 38 28.40 9.04 -4.55
CA ASP A 38 29.67 8.42 -5.00
C ASP A 38 30.43 7.64 -3.91
N LYS A 39 29.86 7.47 -2.72
CA LYS A 39 30.49 6.71 -1.62
C LYS A 39 30.05 5.24 -1.72
N PRO A 40 30.95 4.31 -2.12
CA PRO A 40 30.57 2.96 -2.51
C PRO A 40 29.96 2.13 -1.36
N HIS A 41 30.42 2.34 -0.13
CA HIS A 41 29.87 1.64 1.03
C HIS A 41 28.45 2.13 1.36
N LEU A 42 28.24 3.44 1.49
CA LEU A 42 26.92 4.00 1.83
C LEU A 42 25.88 3.64 0.77
N TRP A 43 26.24 3.80 -0.51
CA TRP A 43 25.38 3.46 -1.63
C TRP A 43 24.86 2.01 -1.54
N PHE A 44 25.74 1.04 -1.34
CA PHE A 44 25.36 -0.37 -1.28
C PHE A 44 24.45 -0.66 -0.09
N TRP A 45 24.76 -0.10 1.08
CA TRP A 45 23.93 -0.23 2.28
C TRP A 45 22.53 0.36 2.06
N PHE A 46 22.41 1.56 1.49
CA PHE A 46 21.12 2.20 1.23
C PHE A 46 20.31 1.49 0.13
N LEU A 47 20.97 0.90 -0.87
CA LEU A 47 20.32 0.05 -1.88
C LEU A 47 19.70 -1.19 -1.23
N VAL A 48 20.46 -1.90 -0.39
CA VAL A 48 19.98 -3.11 0.31
C VAL A 48 18.84 -2.77 1.27
N VAL A 49 18.99 -1.71 2.08
CA VAL A 49 17.94 -1.25 3.00
C VAL A 49 16.69 -0.81 2.24
N GLY A 50 16.84 -0.07 1.15
CA GLY A 50 15.74 0.36 0.29
C GLY A 50 14.95 -0.81 -0.29
N CYS A 51 15.64 -1.79 -0.88
CA CYS A 51 15.02 -3.02 -1.39
C CYS A 51 14.33 -3.83 -0.28
N PHE A 52 14.94 -3.92 0.91
CA PHE A 52 14.36 -4.61 2.06
C PHE A 52 13.06 -3.96 2.53
N LEU A 53 13.04 -2.63 2.64
CA LEU A 53 11.83 -1.87 2.99
C LEU A 53 10.71 -2.13 1.96
N VAL A 54 11.02 -2.08 0.67
CA VAL A 54 10.08 -2.38 -0.43
C VAL A 54 9.49 -3.77 -0.29
N TYR A 55 10.31 -4.76 0.03
CA TYR A 55 9.87 -6.14 0.27
C TYR A 55 8.93 -6.27 1.48
N GLU A 56 9.30 -5.71 2.63
CA GLU A 56 8.46 -5.74 3.83
C GLU A 56 7.11 -5.06 3.61
N TRP A 57 7.11 -3.95 2.87
CA TRP A 57 5.90 -3.22 2.55
C TRP A 57 4.96 -4.04 1.65
N GLN A 58 5.51 -4.69 0.63
CA GLN A 58 4.74 -5.58 -0.25
C GLN A 58 4.06 -6.71 0.54
N LYS A 59 4.77 -7.31 1.50
CA LYS A 59 4.22 -8.37 2.35
C LYS A 59 3.04 -7.85 3.17
N LYS A 60 3.21 -6.71 3.85
CA LYS A 60 2.13 -6.05 4.61
C LYS A 60 0.94 -5.72 3.71
N GLN A 61 1.17 -5.26 2.49
CA GLN A 61 0.11 -4.90 1.55
C GLN A 61 -0.77 -6.11 1.17
N LYS A 62 -0.16 -7.28 0.91
CA LYS A 62 -0.90 -8.52 0.61
C LYS A 62 -1.78 -8.95 1.77
N ASP A 63 -1.26 -8.89 2.99
CA ASP A 63 -2.02 -9.22 4.19
C ASP A 63 -3.23 -8.29 4.34
N PHE A 64 -3.05 -6.97 4.12
CA PHE A 64 -4.16 -6.01 4.18
C PHE A 64 -5.21 -6.21 3.08
N GLN A 65 -4.80 -6.60 1.88
CA GLN A 65 -5.74 -6.87 0.79
C GLN A 65 -6.62 -8.08 1.13
N SER A 66 -6.03 -9.14 1.71
CA SER A 66 -6.77 -10.35 2.11
C SER A 66 -7.75 -10.12 3.27
N VAL A 67 -7.33 -9.42 4.34
CA VAL A 67 -8.20 -9.11 5.48
C VAL A 67 -9.37 -8.22 5.04
N LYS A 68 -9.13 -7.33 4.08
CA LYS A 68 -10.15 -6.41 3.59
C LYS A 68 -11.15 -7.09 2.65
N SER A 69 -10.71 -7.94 1.71
CA SER A 69 -11.66 -8.70 0.89
C SER A 69 -12.57 -9.54 1.77
N LEU A 70 -12.01 -10.24 2.77
CA LEU A 70 -12.79 -11.03 3.73
C LEU A 70 -13.82 -10.19 4.49
N LYS A 71 -13.45 -9.01 5.00
CA LYS A 71 -14.42 -8.13 5.69
C LYS A 71 -15.54 -7.65 4.77
N PHE A 72 -15.25 -7.34 3.51
CA PHE A 72 -16.28 -6.91 2.54
C PHE A 72 -17.18 -8.07 2.10
N ASP A 73 -16.61 -9.25 1.91
CA ASP A 73 -17.35 -10.47 1.56
C ASP A 73 -18.32 -10.84 2.68
N SER A 74 -17.88 -10.81 3.95
CA SER A 74 -18.75 -11.04 5.11
C SER A 74 -19.86 -9.99 5.24
N VAL A 75 -19.60 -8.71 4.90
CA VAL A 75 -20.64 -7.67 4.93
C VAL A 75 -21.70 -7.94 3.85
N SER A 76 -21.30 -8.38 2.65
CA SER A 76 -22.23 -8.74 1.58
C SER A 76 -23.02 -10.03 1.87
N GLU A 77 -22.40 -11.00 2.55
CA GLU A 77 -23.07 -12.24 2.94
C GLU A 77 -24.08 -11.99 4.06
N LEU A 78 -23.72 -11.18 5.06
CA LEU A 78 -24.61 -10.75 6.14
C LEU A 78 -25.83 -9.97 5.63
N GLU A 79 -25.66 -9.20 4.54
CA GLU A 79 -26.74 -8.47 3.86
C GLU A 79 -27.76 -9.42 3.21
N LYS A 80 -27.27 -10.46 2.51
CA LYS A 80 -28.14 -11.49 1.88
C LYS A 80 -28.92 -12.27 2.93
N ASP A 81 -28.29 -12.57 4.06
CA ASP A 81 -28.86 -13.44 5.09
C ASP A 81 -29.89 -12.71 5.97
N LEU A 82 -29.71 -11.40 6.24
CA LEU A 82 -30.60 -10.67 7.13
C LEU A 82 -31.79 -9.97 6.45
N ASN A 83 -31.87 -9.88 5.11
CA ASN A 83 -32.88 -9.09 4.39
C ASN A 83 -33.09 -7.70 5.03
N MET A 84 -32.03 -7.14 5.63
CA MET A 84 -32.10 -5.90 6.39
C MET A 84 -32.17 -4.75 5.40
N GLY A 85 -33.14 -3.86 5.60
CA GLY A 85 -33.24 -2.58 4.90
C GLY A 85 -32.06 -1.67 5.25
N VAL A 86 -30.87 -1.99 4.75
CA VAL A 86 -29.77 -1.03 4.63
C VAL A 86 -30.31 0.13 3.81
N THR A 87 -30.22 1.33 4.37
CA THR A 87 -30.72 2.51 3.65
C THR A 87 -29.88 2.73 2.39
N ASN A 88 -30.50 3.14 1.28
CA ASN A 88 -29.80 3.37 0.01
C ASN A 88 -28.56 4.29 0.15
N ASP A 89 -28.57 5.21 1.12
CA ASP A 89 -27.44 6.08 1.49
C ASP A 89 -26.23 5.31 2.02
N GLU A 90 -26.44 4.43 3.00
CA GLU A 90 -25.38 3.65 3.62
C GLU A 90 -24.69 2.74 2.58
N TRP A 91 -25.49 2.18 1.67
CA TRP A 91 -24.99 1.36 0.57
C TRP A 91 -24.15 2.17 -0.44
N ASP A 92 -24.62 3.35 -0.84
CA ASP A 92 -23.84 4.24 -1.72
C ASP A 92 -22.51 4.65 -1.09
N THR A 93 -22.53 4.90 0.23
CA THR A 93 -21.32 5.21 1.01
C THR A 93 -20.33 4.04 1.01
N ILE A 94 -20.79 2.80 1.23
CA ILE A 94 -19.94 1.59 1.20
C ILE A 94 -19.34 1.38 -0.19
N LYS A 95 -20.16 1.49 -1.24
CA LYS A 95 -19.72 1.34 -2.63
C LYS A 95 -18.65 2.35 -3.01
N LYS A 96 -18.87 3.63 -2.70
CA LYS A 96 -17.91 4.72 -2.93
C LYS A 96 -16.61 4.53 -2.15
N LEU A 97 -16.69 3.98 -0.93
CA LEU A 97 -15.52 3.65 -0.12
C LEU A 97 -14.72 2.51 -0.76
N ASN A 98 -15.39 1.47 -1.26
CA ASN A 98 -14.75 0.35 -1.94
C ASN A 98 -14.04 0.79 -3.23
N GLU A 99 -14.69 1.62 -4.05
CA GLU A 99 -14.09 2.20 -5.26
C GLU A 99 -12.85 3.04 -4.96
N LYS A 100 -12.93 3.95 -3.97
CA LYS A 100 -11.77 4.75 -3.53
C LYS A 100 -10.61 3.86 -3.10
N LEU A 101 -10.91 2.79 -2.37
CA LEU A 101 -9.89 1.82 -1.94
C LEU A 101 -9.26 1.06 -3.10
N LYS A 102 -10.06 0.63 -4.09
CA LYS A 102 -9.55 -0.02 -5.30
C LYS A 102 -8.57 0.87 -6.06
N ILE A 103 -8.92 2.15 -6.23
CA ILE A 103 -8.03 3.15 -6.84
C ILE A 103 -6.75 3.31 -6.00
N PHE A 104 -6.89 3.41 -4.68
CA PHE A 104 -5.75 3.56 -3.77
C PHE A 104 -4.76 2.39 -3.85
N PHE A 105 -5.24 1.15 -3.90
CA PHE A 105 -4.37 -0.02 -4.11
C PHE A 105 -3.63 0.03 -5.46
N ASN A 106 -4.30 0.47 -6.52
CA ASN A 106 -3.68 0.58 -7.83
C ASN A 106 -2.56 1.64 -7.84
N VAL A 107 -2.81 2.78 -7.21
CA VAL A 107 -1.81 3.86 -7.03
C VAL A 107 -0.62 3.35 -6.20
N GLU A 108 -0.87 2.66 -5.10
CA GLU A 108 0.19 2.09 -4.26
C GLU A 108 1.03 1.04 -5.02
N ASN A 109 0.39 0.19 -5.84
CA ASN A 109 1.10 -0.76 -6.69
C ASN A 109 1.96 -0.04 -7.76
N ALA A 110 1.48 1.07 -8.33
CA ALA A 110 2.28 1.88 -9.24
C ALA A 110 3.51 2.48 -8.55
N PHE A 111 3.38 2.98 -7.31
CA PHE A 111 4.51 3.44 -6.51
C PHE A 111 5.53 2.32 -6.23
N TYR A 112 5.05 1.12 -5.92
CA TYR A 112 5.90 -0.05 -5.73
C TYR A 112 6.74 -0.36 -6.98
N ILE A 113 6.09 -0.44 -8.15
CA ILE A 113 6.77 -0.69 -9.43
C ILE A 113 7.81 0.40 -9.70
N PHE A 114 7.44 1.67 -9.46
CA PHE A 114 8.35 2.81 -9.64
C PHE A 114 9.62 2.68 -8.77
N LEU A 115 9.48 2.36 -7.49
CA LEU A 115 10.62 2.18 -6.58
C LEU A 115 11.49 1.00 -7.02
N LEU A 116 10.88 -0.14 -7.37
CA LEU A 116 11.61 -1.33 -7.82
C LEU A 116 12.44 -1.06 -9.07
N VAL A 117 11.85 -0.42 -10.08
CA VAL A 117 12.55 -0.03 -11.32
C VAL A 117 13.68 0.94 -11.01
N SER A 118 13.47 1.89 -10.11
CA SER A 118 14.50 2.85 -9.70
C SER A 118 15.71 2.15 -9.06
N TYR A 119 15.50 1.21 -8.14
CA TYR A 119 16.58 0.42 -7.55
C TYR A 119 17.30 -0.47 -8.58
N LEU A 120 16.58 -1.05 -9.54
CA LEU A 120 17.19 -1.81 -10.64
C LEU A 120 18.11 -0.94 -11.52
N ILE A 121 17.67 0.27 -11.87
CA ILE A 121 18.48 1.22 -12.65
C ILE A 121 19.77 1.56 -11.88
N VAL A 122 19.64 1.84 -10.59
CA VAL A 122 20.77 2.16 -9.70
C VAL A 122 21.75 0.97 -9.64
N GLY A 123 21.26 -0.25 -9.47
CA GLY A 123 22.08 -1.47 -9.49
C GLY A 123 22.79 -1.70 -10.84
N MET A 124 22.09 -1.53 -11.96
CA MET A 124 22.66 -1.69 -13.31
C MET A 124 23.78 -0.69 -13.60
N ARG A 125 23.62 0.57 -13.15
CA ARG A 125 24.66 1.61 -13.29
C ARG A 125 26.01 1.14 -12.74
N VAL A 126 25.98 0.46 -11.59
CA VAL A 126 27.21 -0.02 -10.94
C VAL A 126 27.81 -1.22 -11.66
N THR A 127 27.00 -2.18 -12.09
CA THR A 127 27.52 -3.33 -12.86
C THR A 127 28.15 -2.92 -14.19
N LEU A 128 27.66 -1.83 -14.80
CA LEU A 128 28.18 -1.32 -16.07
C LEU A 128 29.37 -0.37 -15.90
N SER A 129 29.50 0.35 -14.79
CA SER A 129 30.67 1.21 -14.50
C SER A 129 31.92 0.46 -14.04
N TYR A 130 31.80 -0.80 -13.60
CA TYR A 130 32.93 -1.62 -13.14
C TYR A 130 33.61 -2.42 -14.28
N ARG A 131 33.15 -2.26 -15.53
CA ARG A 131 33.70 -2.87 -16.75
C ARG A 131 34.35 -1.82 -17.63
#